data_AF-A0A1F8M555-F1
#
_entry.id   AF-A0A1F8M555-F1
#
_cell.length_a   1.000
_cell.length_b   1.000
_cell.length_c   1.000
_cell.angle_alpha   90.00
_cell.angle_beta   90.00
_cell.angle_gamma   90.00
#
_symmetry.space_group_name_H-M   'P 1'
#
loop_
_entity.id
_entity.type
_entity.pdbx_description
1 polymer ?
#
loop_
_entity_poly.entity_id
_entity_poly.type
_entity_poly.pdbx_seq_one_letter_code
_entity_poly.pdbx_strand_id
1 'polypeptide(L)'
;MLLQAEAKKLTNYINSLGFNIPLRKPSHKHVGAIIADAVLQGGGHRYKTQVKPRVERMRDKYPVADTVSGLSSLLKSQGARTLLNWSGKDEQQRFRQTVAFFLKEQINTFDDLRNWLKSEANRYRLITKSNRVDKAGIAEISDATADYYRVLVRLPDAVKVDSRVEQFLADAGINTTKYRYKDLRTIVQLAAKQLRRSPLDLEGAIWNCTGKRTYEGGKMTVKWQGFTARQAKEFSQKRGYTSEVEVIETMKRPEDWKLRSFDDAKRGNYLLMWRWKGEKNYPSPHQVNRNPSDRWQSGKIESFHKYLKKPGGIAWQNKHKPNWLQPMTTAPLPEAQLTIGLPVEQEAQFKRLAGEWGVDTPVLARIWILERLRQLRNESQ
;
A
#
# COMPACT_ATOMS: atom_id res chain seq x y z
N MET A 1 -6.15 -18.64 -22.43
CA MET A 1 -5.09 -19.60 -22.01
C MET A 1 -4.24 -19.07 -20.85
N LEU A 2 -3.76 -17.82 -20.90
CA LEU A 2 -2.84 -17.28 -19.89
C LEU A 2 -3.40 -17.20 -18.45
N LEU A 3 -4.64 -16.72 -18.25
CA LEU A 3 -5.24 -16.66 -16.90
C LEU A 3 -5.53 -18.04 -16.29
N GLN A 4 -5.81 -19.06 -17.12
CA GLN A 4 -6.01 -20.43 -16.63
C GLN A 4 -4.70 -21.03 -16.11
N ALA A 5 -3.57 -20.71 -16.74
CA ALA A 5 -2.26 -21.14 -16.26
C ALA A 5 -1.93 -20.52 -14.90
N GLU A 6 -2.19 -19.22 -14.69
CA GLU A 6 -2.02 -18.59 -13.38
C GLU A 6 -2.99 -19.14 -12.32
N ALA A 7 -4.24 -19.42 -12.70
CA ALA A 7 -5.18 -20.10 -11.82
C ALA A 7 -4.67 -21.48 -11.37
N LYS A 8 -4.05 -22.24 -12.29
CA LYS A 8 -3.42 -23.53 -11.97
C LYS A 8 -2.27 -23.37 -10.98
N LYS A 9 -1.43 -22.34 -11.12
CA LYS A 9 -0.38 -22.03 -10.13
C LYS A 9 -0.98 -21.76 -8.75
N LEU A 10 -2.02 -20.92 -8.69
CA LEU A 10 -2.72 -20.63 -7.44
C LEU A 10 -3.31 -21.90 -6.80
N THR A 11 -3.97 -22.76 -7.59
CA THR A 11 -4.54 -24.03 -7.12
C THR A 11 -3.45 -24.96 -6.57
N ASN A 12 -2.32 -25.11 -7.27
CA ASN A 12 -1.19 -25.92 -6.80
C ASN A 12 -0.63 -25.37 -5.48
N TYR A 13 -0.49 -24.05 -5.38
CA TYR A 13 -0.02 -23.38 -4.16
C TYR A 13 -0.98 -23.64 -2.98
N ILE A 14 -2.29 -23.45 -3.17
CA ILE A 14 -3.31 -23.74 -2.16
C ILE A 14 -3.26 -25.20 -1.68
N ASN A 15 -3.13 -26.16 -2.61
CA ASN A 15 -3.01 -27.58 -2.28
C ASN A 15 -1.73 -27.86 -1.48
N SER A 16 -0.61 -27.24 -1.84
CA SER A 16 0.67 -27.41 -1.12
C SER A 16 0.63 -26.91 0.32
N LEU A 17 -0.26 -25.96 0.64
CA LEU A 17 -0.46 -25.45 2.00
C LEU A 17 -1.37 -26.32 2.87
N GLY A 18 -2.00 -27.38 2.33
CA GLY A 18 -3.03 -28.14 3.05
C GLY A 18 -4.23 -27.27 3.44
N PHE A 19 -4.57 -26.30 2.58
CA PHE A 19 -5.44 -25.18 2.93
C PHE A 19 -6.90 -25.59 3.14
N ASN A 20 -7.43 -25.35 4.34
CA ASN A 20 -8.86 -25.52 4.59
C ASN A 20 -9.63 -24.29 4.08
N ILE A 21 -10.62 -24.52 3.21
CA ILE A 21 -11.51 -23.48 2.67
C ILE A 21 -12.89 -23.71 3.29
N PRO A 22 -13.17 -23.15 4.49
CA PRO A 22 -14.45 -23.33 5.13
C PRO A 22 -15.54 -22.59 4.38
N LEU A 23 -16.78 -23.11 4.47
CA LEU A 23 -17.95 -22.37 4.06
C LEU A 23 -18.03 -21.08 4.89
N ARG A 24 -18.10 -19.93 4.22
CA ARG A 24 -18.19 -18.66 4.91
C ARG A 24 -19.53 -18.60 5.63
N LYS A 25 -19.59 -18.10 6.87
CA LYS A 25 -20.87 -17.82 7.56
C LYS A 25 -21.39 -16.42 7.22
N PRO A 26 -22.72 -16.18 7.12
CA PRO A 26 -23.27 -14.84 6.87
C PRO A 26 -22.80 -13.83 7.92
N SER A 27 -22.51 -12.59 7.52
CA SER A 27 -22.12 -11.53 8.46
C SER A 27 -23.35 -10.87 9.09
N HIS A 28 -24.25 -10.32 8.28
CA HIS A 28 -25.55 -9.73 8.66
C HIS A 28 -26.28 -9.25 7.39
N LYS A 29 -27.59 -9.00 7.50
CA LYS A 29 -28.40 -8.39 6.41
C LYS A 29 -28.64 -6.88 6.59
N HIS A 30 -28.27 -6.30 7.72
CA HIS A 30 -28.54 -4.88 7.99
C HIS A 30 -27.81 -3.95 7.00
N VAL A 31 -28.54 -3.21 6.17
CA VAL A 31 -27.95 -2.44 5.05
C VAL A 31 -27.06 -1.32 5.53
N GLY A 32 -27.45 -0.56 6.56
CA GLY A 32 -26.60 0.50 7.08
C GLY A 32 -25.27 0.01 7.64
N ALA A 33 -25.25 -1.16 8.27
CA ALA A 33 -24.03 -1.82 8.71
C ALA A 33 -23.17 -2.27 7.51
N ILE A 34 -23.77 -2.76 6.43
CA ILE A 34 -23.04 -3.12 5.19
C ILE A 34 -22.37 -1.90 4.56
N ILE A 35 -23.10 -0.78 4.45
CA ILE A 35 -22.57 0.47 3.89
C ILE A 35 -21.44 1.01 4.78
N ALA A 36 -21.64 1.00 6.11
CA ALA A 36 -20.62 1.43 7.06
C ALA A 36 -19.36 0.55 6.98
N ASP A 37 -19.52 -0.77 6.88
CA ASP A 37 -18.41 -1.71 6.76
C ASP A 37 -17.60 -1.41 5.49
N ALA A 38 -18.26 -1.31 4.34
CA ALA A 38 -17.60 -1.03 3.08
C ALA A 38 -16.87 0.32 3.05
N VAL A 39 -17.51 1.39 3.56
CA VAL A 39 -16.92 2.74 3.59
C VAL A 39 -15.70 2.81 4.50
N LEU A 40 -15.77 2.20 5.67
CA LEU A 40 -14.67 2.21 6.64
C LEU A 40 -13.55 1.27 6.19
N GLN A 41 -13.86 0.09 5.67
CA GLN A 41 -12.84 -0.84 5.18
C GLN A 41 -12.12 -0.30 3.94
N GLY A 42 -12.80 0.49 3.09
CA GLY A 42 -12.19 1.20 1.96
C GLY A 42 -11.13 2.22 2.37
N GLY A 43 -11.18 2.73 3.61
CA GLY A 43 -10.18 3.68 4.15
C GLY A 43 -8.90 3.04 4.69
N GLY A 44 -8.72 1.71 4.57
CA GLY A 44 -7.52 1.02 5.07
C GLY A 44 -7.49 0.82 6.59
N HIS A 45 -8.64 0.96 7.26
CA HIS A 45 -8.74 0.87 8.73
C HIS A 45 -8.58 -0.57 9.23
N ARG A 46 -8.11 -0.72 10.47
CA ARG A 46 -7.93 -2.04 11.11
C ARG A 46 -9.29 -2.66 11.41
N TYR A 47 -9.66 -3.70 10.66
CA TYR A 47 -11.00 -4.28 10.75
C TYR A 47 -11.45 -4.60 12.17
N LYS A 48 -10.66 -5.41 12.91
CA LYS A 48 -11.04 -5.89 14.26
C LYS A 48 -11.21 -4.78 15.29
N THR A 49 -10.37 -3.75 15.25
CA THR A 49 -10.29 -2.73 16.33
C THR A 49 -10.96 -1.41 15.98
N GLN A 50 -11.15 -1.12 14.69
CA GLN A 50 -11.71 0.15 14.23
C GLN A 50 -13.04 -0.04 13.51
N VAL A 51 -13.11 -0.95 12.53
CA VAL A 51 -14.29 -1.10 11.66
C VAL A 51 -15.39 -1.90 12.36
N LYS A 52 -15.08 -3.14 12.77
CA LYS A 52 -16.05 -4.09 13.33
C LYS A 52 -16.90 -3.50 14.47
N PRO A 53 -16.34 -2.84 15.50
CA PRO A 53 -17.15 -2.26 16.57
C PRO A 53 -18.14 -1.20 16.10
N ARG A 54 -17.83 -0.49 15.00
CA ARG A 54 -18.70 0.56 14.43
C ARG A 54 -19.79 -0.02 13.55
N VAL A 55 -19.47 -1.09 12.83
CA VAL A 55 -20.44 -1.88 12.05
C VAL A 55 -21.46 -2.53 12.99
N GLU A 56 -20.99 -3.16 14.06
CA GLU A 56 -21.85 -3.75 15.09
C GLU A 56 -22.70 -2.68 15.77
N ARG A 57 -22.11 -1.54 16.16
CA ARG A 57 -22.87 -0.40 16.69
C ARG A 57 -23.94 0.10 15.71
N MET A 58 -23.62 0.21 14.41
CA MET A 58 -24.59 0.62 13.40
C MET A 58 -25.79 -0.32 13.38
N ARG A 59 -25.52 -1.63 13.36
CA ARG A 59 -26.54 -2.68 13.36
C ARG A 59 -27.39 -2.67 14.63
N ASP A 60 -26.75 -2.58 15.79
CA ASP A 60 -27.41 -2.81 17.08
C ASP A 60 -28.13 -1.56 17.60
N LYS A 61 -27.58 -0.37 17.34
CA LYS A 61 -28.14 0.90 17.83
C LYS A 61 -29.18 1.52 16.90
N TYR A 62 -29.13 1.21 15.60
CA TYR A 62 -29.96 1.87 14.60
C TYR A 62 -30.75 0.84 13.76
N PRO A 63 -31.70 0.11 14.35
CA PRO A 63 -32.46 -0.92 13.63
C PRO A 63 -33.17 -0.36 12.39
N VAL A 64 -33.62 0.90 12.43
CA VAL A 64 -34.25 1.59 11.29
C VAL A 64 -33.29 1.83 10.10
N ALA A 65 -31.98 1.70 10.31
CA ALA A 65 -30.98 1.76 9.24
C ALA A 65 -30.80 0.40 8.53
N ASP A 66 -31.65 -0.60 8.81
CA ASP A 66 -31.72 -1.83 8.02
C ASP A 66 -32.21 -1.59 6.59
N THR A 67 -32.78 -0.41 6.32
CA THR A 67 -33.12 0.11 4.99
C THR A 67 -32.29 1.37 4.63
N VAL A 68 -32.09 1.61 3.33
CA VAL A 68 -31.38 2.81 2.84
C VAL A 68 -32.19 4.07 3.11
N SER A 69 -33.52 4.02 2.96
CA SER A 69 -34.41 5.16 3.26
C SER A 69 -34.35 5.53 4.75
N GLY A 70 -34.44 4.55 5.65
CA GLY A 70 -34.31 4.78 7.09
C GLY A 70 -32.92 5.30 7.48
N LEU A 71 -31.85 4.76 6.88
CA LEU A 71 -30.50 5.30 7.06
C LEU A 71 -30.36 6.75 6.56
N SER A 72 -31.00 7.09 5.43
CA SER A 72 -31.00 8.46 4.89
C SER A 72 -31.70 9.43 5.84
N SER A 73 -32.84 9.04 6.42
CA SER A 73 -33.53 9.82 7.45
C SER A 73 -32.66 10.06 8.67
N LEU A 74 -31.96 9.02 9.15
CA LEU A 74 -30.98 9.16 10.23
C LEU A 74 -29.79 10.07 9.86
N LEU A 75 -29.32 10.01 8.61
CA LEU A 75 -28.23 10.85 8.13
C LEU A 75 -28.59 12.35 8.12
N LYS A 76 -29.87 12.66 7.86
CA LYS A 76 -30.41 14.02 7.91
C LYS A 76 -30.51 14.52 9.36
N SER A 77 -30.95 13.67 10.30
CA SER A 77 -31.19 14.09 11.68
C SER A 77 -29.94 14.04 12.58
N GLN A 78 -29.07 13.03 12.45
CA GLN A 78 -27.91 12.84 13.34
C GLN A 78 -26.55 13.12 12.67
N GLY A 79 -26.49 13.07 11.34
CA GLY A 79 -25.26 13.25 10.57
C GLY A 79 -24.31 12.04 10.57
N ALA A 80 -23.43 12.00 9.55
CA ALA A 80 -22.54 10.86 9.31
C ALA A 80 -21.53 10.59 10.43
N ARG A 81 -20.99 11.65 11.06
CA ARG A 81 -20.05 11.53 12.18
C ARG A 81 -20.61 10.68 13.32
N THR A 82 -21.86 10.96 13.70
CA THR A 82 -22.56 10.32 14.83
C THR A 82 -22.92 8.87 14.50
N LEU A 83 -23.43 8.63 13.28
CA LEU A 83 -23.84 7.31 12.85
C LEU A 83 -22.64 6.37 12.69
N LEU A 84 -21.57 6.82 12.04
CA LEU A 84 -20.33 6.04 11.89
C LEU A 84 -19.48 5.98 13.17
N ASN A 85 -19.72 6.89 14.12
CA ASN A 85 -18.80 7.13 15.24
C ASN A 85 -17.36 7.37 14.74
N TRP A 86 -17.21 8.24 13.74
CA TRP A 86 -15.97 8.47 13.01
C TRP A 86 -15.77 9.95 12.69
N SER A 87 -14.57 10.48 12.94
CA SER A 87 -14.24 11.90 12.73
C SER A 87 -13.66 12.22 11.35
N GLY A 88 -13.15 11.23 10.61
CA GLY A 88 -12.61 11.42 9.27
C GLY A 88 -13.67 11.96 8.32
N LYS A 89 -13.38 13.10 7.66
CA LYS A 89 -14.33 13.78 6.77
C LYS A 89 -14.59 12.97 5.50
N ASP A 90 -13.56 12.32 4.98
CA ASP A 90 -13.66 11.56 3.74
C ASP A 90 -14.57 10.33 3.91
N GLU A 91 -14.46 9.59 5.02
CA GLU A 91 -15.40 8.49 5.32
C GLU A 91 -16.84 9.00 5.44
N GLN A 92 -17.04 10.13 6.13
CA GLN A 92 -18.36 10.71 6.30
C GLN A 92 -18.98 11.12 4.96
N GLN A 93 -18.18 11.73 4.08
CA GLN A 93 -18.62 12.13 2.76
C GLN A 93 -18.93 10.90 1.88
N ARG A 94 -18.05 9.91 1.84
CA ARG A 94 -18.27 8.63 1.13
C ARG A 94 -19.54 7.95 1.59
N PHE A 95 -19.81 7.96 2.90
CA PHE A 95 -21.01 7.38 3.48
C PHE A 95 -22.28 8.08 2.99
N ARG A 96 -22.31 9.42 3.02
CA ARG A 96 -23.44 10.21 2.49
C ARG A 96 -23.68 9.95 1.01
N GLN A 97 -22.60 9.98 0.22
CA GLN A 97 -22.67 9.79 -1.23
C GLN A 97 -23.14 8.37 -1.60
N THR A 98 -22.69 7.36 -0.86
CA THR A 98 -23.13 5.98 -1.09
C THR A 98 -24.62 5.82 -0.80
N VAL A 99 -25.11 6.40 0.29
CA VAL A 99 -26.55 6.36 0.62
C VAL A 99 -27.37 7.08 -0.45
N ALA A 100 -26.93 8.26 -0.89
CA ALA A 100 -27.60 8.99 -1.96
C ALA A 100 -27.60 8.22 -3.29
N PHE A 101 -26.49 7.57 -3.63
CA PHE A 101 -26.37 6.72 -4.82
C PHE A 101 -27.36 5.55 -4.75
N PHE A 102 -27.40 4.80 -3.65
CA PHE A 102 -28.33 3.68 -3.51
C PHE A 102 -29.80 4.11 -3.54
N LEU A 103 -30.15 5.27 -2.98
CA LEU A 103 -31.50 5.83 -3.14
C LEU A 103 -31.83 6.13 -4.61
N LYS A 104 -30.90 6.74 -5.34
CA LYS A 104 -31.06 7.04 -6.77
C LYS A 104 -31.24 5.78 -7.61
N GLU A 105 -30.53 4.71 -7.25
CA GLU A 105 -30.64 3.39 -7.88
C GLU A 105 -31.86 2.57 -7.39
N GLN A 106 -32.72 3.17 -6.55
CA GLN A 106 -33.90 2.51 -5.96
C GLN A 106 -33.57 1.25 -5.14
N ILE A 107 -32.38 1.21 -4.56
CA ILE A 107 -31.93 0.15 -3.66
C ILE A 107 -32.34 0.55 -2.25
N ASN A 108 -33.23 -0.22 -1.61
CA ASN A 108 -33.68 0.09 -0.26
C ASN A 108 -33.32 -0.97 0.77
N THR A 109 -33.36 -2.25 0.40
CA THR A 109 -33.17 -3.38 1.30
C THR A 109 -31.90 -4.18 0.98
N PHE A 110 -31.58 -5.14 1.84
CA PHE A 110 -30.50 -6.10 1.59
C PHE A 110 -30.71 -6.87 0.29
N ASP A 111 -31.93 -7.35 0.07
CA ASP A 111 -32.24 -8.18 -1.08
C ASP A 111 -32.23 -7.34 -2.36
N ASP A 112 -32.62 -6.07 -2.32
CA ASP A 112 -32.46 -5.13 -3.45
C ASP A 112 -30.98 -4.97 -3.80
N LEU A 113 -30.14 -4.66 -2.81
CA LEU A 113 -28.71 -4.47 -3.02
C LEU A 113 -28.06 -5.74 -3.58
N ARG A 114 -28.40 -6.90 -2.99
CA ARG A 114 -27.89 -8.20 -3.41
C ARG A 114 -28.30 -8.52 -4.84
N ASN A 115 -29.56 -8.30 -5.20
CA ASN A 115 -30.08 -8.55 -6.54
C ASN A 115 -29.46 -7.60 -7.57
N TRP A 116 -29.37 -6.31 -7.24
CA TRP A 116 -28.77 -5.29 -8.10
C TRP A 116 -27.31 -5.60 -8.42
N LEU A 117 -26.54 -6.07 -7.42
CA LEU A 117 -25.12 -6.41 -7.55
C LEU A 117 -24.83 -7.72 -8.33
N LYS A 118 -25.83 -8.53 -8.69
CA LYS A 118 -25.64 -9.70 -9.56
C LYS A 118 -25.15 -9.30 -10.95
N SER A 119 -25.52 -8.11 -11.42
CA SER A 119 -25.11 -7.58 -12.71
C SER A 119 -23.72 -6.95 -12.62
N GLU A 120 -22.79 -7.42 -13.46
CA GLU A 120 -21.45 -6.83 -13.57
C GLU A 120 -21.52 -5.36 -14.03
N ALA A 121 -22.50 -5.00 -14.86
CA ALA A 121 -22.73 -3.61 -15.29
C ALA A 121 -23.11 -2.71 -14.10
N ASN A 122 -23.97 -3.18 -13.21
CA ASN A 122 -24.31 -2.46 -11.98
C ASN A 122 -23.12 -2.35 -11.03
N ARG A 123 -22.32 -3.42 -10.89
CA ARG A 123 -21.05 -3.36 -10.17
C ARG A 123 -20.12 -2.29 -10.75
N TYR A 124 -20.06 -2.11 -12.07
CA TYR A 124 -19.30 -1.01 -12.68
C TYR A 124 -19.91 0.37 -12.45
N ARG A 125 -21.24 0.50 -12.39
CA ARG A 125 -21.92 1.77 -12.07
C ARG A 125 -21.65 2.22 -10.63
N LEU A 126 -21.45 1.28 -9.70
CA LEU A 126 -21.04 1.58 -8.33
C LEU A 126 -19.62 2.15 -8.26
N ILE A 127 -18.76 1.86 -9.24
CA ILE A 127 -17.42 2.41 -9.32
C ILE A 127 -17.53 3.85 -9.81
N THR A 128 -17.13 4.78 -8.96
CA THR A 128 -17.03 6.19 -9.33
C THR A 128 -15.71 6.39 -10.07
N LYS A 129 -15.74 6.59 -11.39
CA LYS A 129 -14.56 6.96 -12.16
C LYS A 129 -14.15 8.41 -11.84
N SER A 130 -13.08 8.59 -11.09
CA SER A 130 -12.22 9.76 -11.27
C SER A 130 -10.79 9.26 -11.44
N ASN A 131 -10.18 9.55 -12.58
CA ASN A 131 -8.74 9.41 -12.71
C ASN A 131 -8.13 10.59 -11.94
N ARG A 132 -7.62 10.32 -10.73
CA ARG A 132 -6.98 11.25 -9.79
C ARG A 132 -7.95 11.91 -8.81
N VAL A 133 -7.52 11.93 -7.55
CA VAL A 133 -7.88 12.87 -6.49
C VAL A 133 -8.06 14.25 -7.13
N ASP A 134 -9.29 14.72 -7.24
CA ASP A 134 -9.52 16.12 -7.52
C ASP A 134 -9.10 16.92 -6.26
N LYS A 135 -8.76 18.20 -6.46
CA LYS A 135 -8.31 19.10 -5.38
C LYS A 135 -9.38 19.32 -4.28
N ALA A 136 -10.53 18.64 -4.35
CA ALA A 136 -11.64 18.70 -3.40
C ALA A 136 -11.67 17.54 -2.38
N GLY A 137 -10.80 16.53 -2.50
CA GLY A 137 -10.58 15.53 -1.44
C GLY A 137 -11.73 14.54 -1.22
N ILE A 138 -12.42 14.11 -2.29
CA ILE A 138 -13.45 13.07 -2.19
C ILE A 138 -12.84 11.71 -2.57
N ALA A 139 -13.03 10.71 -1.72
CA ALA A 139 -12.46 9.39 -1.94
C ALA A 139 -13.37 8.47 -2.77
N GLU A 140 -12.76 7.86 -3.77
CA GLU A 140 -13.31 7.02 -4.82
C GLU A 140 -13.90 5.69 -4.30
N ILE A 141 -15.04 5.22 -4.83
CA ILE A 141 -15.42 3.80 -4.74
C ILE A 141 -14.62 3.05 -5.80
N SER A 142 -13.59 2.32 -5.36
CA SER A 142 -12.72 1.53 -6.22
C SER A 142 -13.34 0.18 -6.60
N ASP A 143 -12.72 -0.51 -7.58
CA ASP A 143 -12.99 -1.91 -7.90
C ASP A 143 -13.04 -2.81 -6.65
N ALA A 144 -12.04 -2.65 -5.77
CA ALA A 144 -11.95 -3.43 -4.54
C ALA A 144 -13.12 -3.18 -3.60
N THR A 145 -13.59 -1.94 -3.48
CA THR A 145 -14.75 -1.60 -2.65
C THR A 145 -16.04 -2.12 -3.27
N ALA A 146 -16.22 -2.01 -4.59
CA ALA A 146 -17.39 -2.54 -5.29
C ALA A 146 -17.50 -4.07 -5.14
N ASP A 147 -16.40 -4.81 -5.29
CA ASP A 147 -16.42 -6.25 -5.05
C ASP A 147 -16.49 -6.61 -3.56
N TYR A 148 -16.08 -5.71 -2.66
CA TYR A 148 -16.33 -5.89 -1.24
C TYR A 148 -17.82 -5.84 -0.89
N TYR A 149 -18.61 -4.98 -1.53
CA TYR A 149 -20.07 -5.03 -1.39
C TYR A 149 -20.64 -6.38 -1.81
N ARG A 150 -20.15 -6.95 -2.92
CA ARG A 150 -20.55 -8.29 -3.38
C ARG A 150 -20.20 -9.38 -2.38
N VAL A 151 -19.04 -9.27 -1.73
CA VAL A 151 -18.63 -10.15 -0.63
C VAL A 151 -19.57 -10.01 0.58
N LEU A 152 -19.91 -8.77 0.97
CA LEU A 152 -20.79 -8.50 2.11
C LEU A 152 -22.21 -9.01 1.88
N VAL A 153 -22.75 -8.88 0.66
CA VAL A 153 -24.09 -9.40 0.29
C VAL A 153 -24.07 -10.85 -0.20
N ARG A 154 -22.92 -11.53 -0.08
CA ARG A 154 -22.81 -12.99 -0.25
C ARG A 154 -23.15 -13.46 -1.67
N LEU A 155 -22.65 -12.75 -2.68
CA LEU A 155 -22.67 -13.30 -4.03
C LEU A 155 -21.63 -14.43 -4.13
N PRO A 156 -22.01 -15.61 -4.64
CA PRO A 156 -21.14 -16.79 -4.62
C PRO A 156 -19.87 -16.60 -5.46
N ASP A 157 -19.93 -15.78 -6.51
CA ASP A 157 -18.82 -15.49 -7.39
C ASP A 157 -17.97 -14.29 -6.94
N ALA A 158 -18.29 -13.68 -5.80
CA ALA A 158 -17.61 -12.48 -5.32
C ALA A 158 -16.18 -12.77 -4.89
N VAL A 159 -15.26 -11.94 -5.37
CA VAL A 159 -13.86 -11.93 -4.95
C VAL A 159 -13.41 -10.48 -4.87
N LYS A 160 -13.05 -10.04 -3.66
CA LYS A 160 -12.37 -8.78 -3.45
C LYS A 160 -10.86 -8.99 -3.56
N VAL A 161 -10.24 -8.44 -4.60
CA VAL A 161 -8.77 -8.38 -4.68
C VAL A 161 -8.29 -7.18 -3.87
N ASP A 162 -7.81 -7.42 -2.64
CA ASP A 162 -7.09 -6.44 -1.84
C ASP A 162 -5.59 -6.81 -1.76
N SER A 163 -4.80 -6.00 -1.06
CA SER A 163 -3.35 -6.25 -0.94
C SER A 163 -3.00 -7.60 -0.30
N ARG A 164 -3.91 -8.22 0.46
CA ARG A 164 -3.69 -9.58 1.01
C ARG A 164 -3.89 -10.63 -0.05
N VAL A 165 -4.95 -10.50 -0.85
CA VAL A 165 -5.18 -11.39 -2.00
C VAL A 165 -4.05 -11.23 -3.02
N GLU A 166 -3.62 -10.00 -3.31
CA GLU A 166 -2.46 -9.75 -4.19
C GLU A 166 -1.18 -10.41 -3.65
N GLN A 167 -0.90 -10.28 -2.35
CA GLN A 167 0.26 -10.95 -1.75
C GLN A 167 0.13 -12.47 -1.84
N PHE A 168 -1.06 -13.03 -1.61
CA PHE A 168 -1.28 -14.47 -1.72
C PHE A 168 -1.07 -14.99 -3.15
N LEU A 169 -1.49 -14.21 -4.15
CA LEU A 169 -1.20 -14.50 -5.56
C LEU A 169 0.31 -14.44 -5.85
N ALA A 170 1.01 -13.44 -5.31
CA ALA A 170 2.46 -13.32 -5.44
C ALA A 170 3.21 -14.48 -4.77
N ASP A 171 2.75 -14.92 -3.60
CA ASP A 171 3.30 -16.09 -2.88
C ASP A 171 3.13 -17.37 -3.71
N ALA A 172 2.09 -17.45 -4.56
CA ALA A 172 1.88 -18.53 -5.54
C ALA A 172 2.72 -18.39 -6.84
N GLY A 173 3.64 -17.41 -6.91
CA GLY A 173 4.49 -17.16 -8.07
C GLY A 173 3.81 -16.41 -9.22
N ILE A 174 2.69 -15.74 -8.96
CA ILE A 174 1.95 -14.95 -9.97
C ILE A 174 2.45 -13.51 -9.92
N ASN A 175 2.95 -12.98 -11.05
CA ASN A 175 3.36 -11.58 -11.13
C ASN A 175 2.13 -10.67 -11.25
N THR A 176 1.61 -10.22 -10.10
CA THR A 176 0.38 -9.42 -10.02
C THR A 176 0.46 -8.09 -10.78
N THR A 177 1.65 -7.52 -10.97
CA THR A 177 1.83 -6.25 -11.69
C THR A 177 1.55 -6.34 -13.20
N LYS A 178 1.52 -7.55 -13.76
CA LYS A 178 1.19 -7.78 -15.19
C LYS A 178 -0.31 -7.77 -15.48
N TYR A 179 -1.14 -7.81 -14.44
CA TYR A 179 -2.57 -8.06 -14.55
C TYR A 179 -3.37 -6.87 -14.05
N ARG A 180 -4.49 -6.58 -14.71
CA ARG A 180 -5.44 -5.61 -14.18
C ARG A 180 -6.25 -6.26 -13.07
N TYR A 181 -6.91 -5.43 -12.27
CA TYR A 181 -7.79 -5.89 -11.19
C TYR A 181 -8.73 -7.03 -11.61
N LYS A 182 -9.44 -6.85 -12.74
CA LYS A 182 -10.38 -7.85 -13.27
C LYS A 182 -9.71 -9.19 -13.58
N ASP A 183 -8.47 -9.14 -14.08
CA ASP A 183 -7.70 -10.33 -14.43
C ASP A 183 -7.30 -11.10 -13.15
N LEU A 184 -6.84 -10.39 -12.11
CA LEU A 184 -6.54 -10.96 -10.79
C LEU A 184 -7.79 -11.58 -10.15
N ARG A 185 -8.93 -10.87 -10.21
CA ARG A 185 -10.22 -11.39 -9.74
C ARG A 185 -10.60 -12.68 -10.47
N THR A 186 -10.43 -12.69 -11.79
CA THR A 186 -10.72 -13.85 -12.65
C THR A 186 -9.82 -15.04 -12.32
N ILE A 187 -8.53 -14.81 -12.05
CA ILE A 187 -7.59 -15.87 -11.64
C ILE A 187 -8.08 -16.57 -10.37
N VAL A 188 -8.49 -15.81 -9.35
CA VAL A 188 -9.02 -16.39 -8.10
C VAL A 188 -10.33 -17.16 -8.35
N GLN A 189 -11.24 -16.61 -9.16
CA GLN A 189 -12.49 -17.29 -9.51
C GLN A 189 -12.25 -18.61 -10.26
N LEU A 190 -11.30 -18.62 -11.20
CA LEU A 190 -10.91 -19.83 -11.94
C LEU A 190 -10.25 -20.86 -11.02
N ALA A 191 -9.39 -20.44 -10.09
CA ALA A 191 -8.77 -21.34 -9.12
C ALA A 191 -9.81 -21.96 -8.18
N ALA A 192 -10.79 -21.17 -7.72
CA ALA A 192 -11.92 -21.68 -6.93
C ALA A 192 -12.71 -22.74 -7.70
N LYS A 193 -12.97 -22.51 -9.00
CA LYS A 193 -13.60 -23.50 -9.88
C LYS A 193 -12.79 -24.78 -9.97
N GLN A 194 -11.46 -24.71 -10.15
CA GLN A 194 -10.58 -25.88 -10.19
C GLN A 194 -10.59 -26.66 -8.87
N LEU A 195 -10.70 -25.95 -7.74
CA LEU A 195 -10.80 -26.53 -6.40
C LEU A 195 -12.21 -27.04 -6.05
N ARG A 196 -13.19 -26.87 -6.96
CA ARG A 196 -14.63 -27.14 -6.71
C ARG A 196 -15.15 -26.41 -5.47
N ARG A 197 -14.72 -25.18 -5.28
CA ARG A 197 -15.15 -24.28 -4.20
C ARG A 197 -15.80 -23.03 -4.76
N SER A 198 -16.60 -22.38 -3.93
CA SER A 198 -17.13 -21.04 -4.21
C SER A 198 -15.99 -20.01 -4.18
N PRO A 199 -15.89 -19.08 -5.16
CA PRO A 199 -14.96 -17.97 -5.10
C PRO A 199 -15.04 -17.14 -3.81
N LEU A 200 -16.26 -16.94 -3.28
CA LEU A 200 -16.49 -16.24 -2.02
C LEU A 200 -15.84 -16.94 -0.81
N ASP A 201 -15.90 -18.28 -0.78
CA ASP A 201 -15.32 -19.08 0.29
C ASP A 201 -13.79 -19.07 0.19
N LEU A 202 -13.26 -19.19 -1.04
CA LEU A 202 -11.82 -19.11 -1.27
C LEU A 202 -11.26 -17.73 -0.88
N GLU A 203 -11.90 -16.63 -1.28
CA GLU A 203 -11.49 -15.27 -0.88
C GLU A 203 -11.50 -15.12 0.65
N GLY A 204 -12.56 -15.61 1.31
CA GLY A 204 -12.65 -15.59 2.77
C GLY A 204 -11.54 -16.41 3.45
N ALA A 205 -11.18 -17.57 2.89
CA ALA A 205 -10.10 -18.40 3.39
C ALA A 205 -8.74 -17.69 3.25
N ILE A 206 -8.43 -17.12 2.07
CA ILE A 206 -7.20 -16.34 1.81
C ILE A 206 -7.08 -15.18 2.79
N TRP A 207 -8.17 -14.44 3.00
CA TRP A 207 -8.20 -13.30 3.92
C TRP A 207 -7.90 -13.70 5.38
N ASN A 208 -8.38 -14.87 5.81
CA ASN A 208 -8.17 -15.39 7.16
C ASN A 208 -6.76 -16.00 7.36
N CYS A 209 -6.19 -16.60 6.32
CA CYS A 209 -4.85 -17.19 6.36
C CYS A 209 -3.75 -16.15 6.55
N THR A 210 -3.78 -15.10 5.74
CA THR A 210 -2.78 -14.02 5.79
C THR A 210 -2.84 -13.20 7.08
N GLY A 211 -3.92 -13.33 7.87
CA GLY A 211 -4.09 -12.77 9.21
C GLY A 211 -3.52 -13.63 10.34
N LYS A 212 -3.15 -14.90 10.07
CA LYS A 212 -2.60 -15.88 11.03
C LYS A 212 -1.25 -16.44 10.55
N ARG A 213 -0.30 -15.60 10.12
CA ARG A 213 1.11 -16.04 10.10
C ARG A 213 1.58 -16.17 11.55
N THR A 214 1.27 -17.30 12.18
CA THR A 214 1.96 -17.78 13.37
C THR A 214 3.39 -18.12 12.96
N TYR A 215 4.33 -17.59 13.73
CA TYR A 215 5.74 -17.91 13.66
C TYR A 215 5.92 -19.39 14.03
N GLU A 216 6.01 -20.26 13.04
CA GLU A 216 6.58 -21.60 13.24
C GLU A 216 7.78 -21.76 12.30
N GLY A 217 8.93 -22.14 12.86
CA GLY A 217 10.13 -22.48 12.09
C GLY A 217 11.19 -21.38 11.88
N GLY A 218 11.18 -20.29 12.65
CA GLY A 218 12.32 -19.36 12.72
C GLY A 218 12.68 -18.60 11.43
N LYS A 219 11.89 -18.71 10.35
CA LYS A 219 12.05 -17.91 9.13
C LYS A 219 11.08 -16.73 9.14
N MET A 220 11.61 -15.54 9.38
CA MET A 220 10.86 -14.29 9.27
C MET A 220 10.43 -14.06 7.81
N THR A 221 9.16 -14.29 7.50
CA THR A 221 8.56 -13.69 6.30
C THR A 221 8.26 -12.23 6.60
N VAL A 222 9.00 -11.35 5.95
CA VAL A 222 9.11 -9.90 6.18
C VAL A 222 7.73 -9.23 6.18
N LYS A 223 7.24 -8.90 7.38
CA LYS A 223 6.19 -7.91 7.61
C LYS A 223 6.69 -7.04 8.76
N TRP A 224 6.88 -5.75 8.48
CA TRP A 224 7.45 -4.77 9.39
C TRP A 224 6.88 -4.87 10.82
N GLN A 225 7.66 -5.39 11.75
CA GLN A 225 7.44 -5.25 13.19
C GLN A 225 8.58 -4.41 13.72
N GLY A 226 8.26 -3.22 14.23
CA GLY A 226 9.23 -2.43 14.99
C GLY A 226 9.63 -3.24 16.23
N PHE A 227 10.93 -3.44 16.43
CA PHE A 227 11.45 -4.07 17.63
C PHE A 227 11.40 -3.08 18.79
N THR A 228 10.93 -3.51 19.95
CA THR A 228 11.24 -2.81 21.21
C THR A 228 12.73 -2.94 21.51
N ALA A 229 13.30 -2.02 22.30
CA ALA A 229 14.73 -2.11 22.70
C ALA A 229 15.08 -3.47 23.31
N ARG A 230 14.16 -4.06 24.07
CA ARG A 230 14.27 -5.41 24.61
C ARG A 230 14.37 -6.48 23.53
N GLN A 231 13.48 -6.46 22.54
CA GLN A 231 13.49 -7.45 21.46
C GLN A 231 14.73 -7.29 20.54
N ALA A 232 15.20 -6.05 20.34
CA ALA A 232 16.43 -5.79 19.60
C ALA A 232 17.66 -6.32 20.35
N LYS A 233 17.71 -6.13 21.68
CA LYS A 233 18.76 -6.67 22.55
C LYS A 233 18.80 -8.20 22.52
N GLU A 234 17.66 -8.84 22.74
CA GLU A 234 17.54 -10.31 22.73
C GLU A 234 17.96 -10.91 21.37
N PHE A 235 17.66 -10.21 20.26
CA PHE A 235 18.11 -10.59 18.94
C PHE A 235 19.65 -10.46 18.78
N SER A 236 20.23 -9.33 19.20
CA SER A 236 21.67 -9.09 19.13
C SER A 236 22.47 -10.08 19.98
N GLN A 237 21.99 -10.40 21.18
CA GLN A 237 22.59 -11.43 22.04
C GLN A 237 22.61 -12.80 21.36
N LYS A 238 21.49 -13.22 20.75
CA LYS A 238 21.38 -14.50 20.02
C LYS A 238 22.27 -14.59 18.78
N ARG A 239 22.75 -13.45 18.26
CA ARG A 239 23.61 -13.37 17.08
C ARG A 239 25.08 -13.07 17.41
N GLY A 240 25.42 -12.91 18.69
CA GLY A 240 26.78 -12.59 19.13
C GLY A 240 27.21 -11.15 18.87
N TYR A 241 26.26 -10.23 18.69
CA TYR A 241 26.53 -8.81 18.44
C TYR A 241 26.69 -8.05 19.76
N THR A 242 27.84 -8.23 20.39
CA THR A 242 28.10 -7.77 21.77
C THR A 242 28.17 -6.24 21.91
N SER A 243 28.77 -5.54 20.95
CA SER A 243 28.81 -4.07 20.89
C SER A 243 27.42 -3.43 20.82
N GLU A 244 26.50 -4.09 20.14
CA GLU A 244 25.14 -3.64 19.92
C GLU A 244 24.28 -3.82 21.16
N VAL A 245 24.53 -4.88 21.92
CA VAL A 245 23.89 -5.13 23.22
C VAL A 245 24.25 -4.01 24.18
N GLU A 246 25.54 -3.67 24.26
CA GLU A 246 26.05 -2.59 25.11
C GLU A 246 25.46 -1.22 24.72
N VAL A 247 25.38 -0.94 23.42
CA VAL A 247 24.74 0.28 22.89
C VAL A 247 23.24 0.34 23.24
N ILE A 248 22.52 -0.78 23.19
CA ILE A 248 21.09 -0.81 23.54
C ILE A 248 20.88 -0.68 25.06
N GLU A 249 21.76 -1.25 25.87
CA GLU A 249 21.69 -1.21 27.33
C GLU A 249 22.00 0.18 27.91
N THR A 250 22.91 0.93 27.27
CA THR A 250 23.32 2.27 27.69
C THR A 250 22.37 3.38 27.22
N MET A 251 21.37 3.05 26.39
CA MET A 251 20.35 4.00 25.94
C MET A 251 19.37 4.37 27.05
N LYS A 252 19.42 5.63 27.50
CA LYS A 252 18.42 6.19 28.43
C LYS A 252 17.03 6.22 27.77
N ARG A 253 15.99 5.77 28.49
CA ARG A 253 14.59 5.97 28.10
C ARG A 253 14.34 7.49 27.98
N PRO A 254 13.73 7.99 26.89
CA PRO A 254 13.40 9.41 26.82
C PRO A 254 12.31 9.72 27.83
N GLU A 255 12.57 10.64 28.76
CA GLU A 255 11.71 10.91 29.91
C GLU A 255 10.35 11.55 29.55
N ASP A 256 10.19 12.14 28.36
CA ASP A 256 8.94 12.80 27.96
C ASP A 256 8.24 12.16 26.76
N TRP A 257 7.65 10.99 26.95
CA TRP A 257 6.78 10.34 25.96
C TRP A 257 5.36 10.93 25.91
N LYS A 258 4.97 11.74 26.91
CA LYS A 258 3.60 12.31 27.01
C LYS A 258 3.41 13.66 26.31
N LEU A 259 4.49 14.34 25.91
CA LEU A 259 4.45 15.74 25.46
C LEU A 259 4.80 15.96 23.99
N ARG A 260 4.98 14.90 23.18
CA ARG A 260 5.33 15.04 21.75
C ARG A 260 4.37 14.30 20.83
N SER A 261 4.12 14.91 19.67
CA SER A 261 3.20 14.37 18.66
C SER A 261 3.64 12.97 18.21
N PHE A 262 2.66 12.14 17.83
CA PHE A 262 2.82 10.77 17.39
C PHE A 262 3.83 10.58 16.22
N ASP A 263 4.20 11.66 15.52
CA ASP A 263 5.25 11.66 14.50
C ASP A 263 6.68 11.61 15.07
N ASP A 264 6.93 12.12 16.27
CA ASP A 264 8.24 12.00 16.95
C ASP A 264 8.46 10.59 17.53
N ALA A 265 7.36 9.85 17.72
CA ALA A 265 7.40 8.42 18.06
C ALA A 265 7.81 7.54 16.86
N LYS A 266 8.00 8.12 15.65
CA LYS A 266 8.83 7.54 14.57
C LYS A 266 10.32 7.51 14.94
N ARG A 267 10.61 6.97 16.12
CA ARG A 267 11.82 6.20 16.45
C ARG A 267 11.97 4.94 15.55
N GLY A 268 11.49 5.01 14.30
CA GLY A 268 11.80 4.09 13.20
C GLY A 268 13.05 4.50 12.42
N ASN A 269 13.71 5.61 12.78
CA ASN A 269 15.03 5.93 12.24
C ASN A 269 16.17 5.05 12.81
N TYR A 270 15.94 4.33 13.91
CA TYR A 270 16.93 3.39 14.44
C TYR A 270 17.16 2.20 13.49
N LEU A 271 16.12 1.73 12.79
CA LEU A 271 16.21 0.67 11.78
C LEU A 271 16.88 1.12 10.47
N LEU A 272 16.80 2.41 10.14
CA LEU A 272 17.42 2.99 8.94
C LEU A 272 18.93 3.17 9.10
N MET A 273 19.40 3.59 10.28
CA MET A 273 20.84 3.70 10.58
C MET A 273 21.55 2.34 10.56
N TRP A 274 20.93 1.30 11.12
CA TRP A 274 21.48 -0.06 11.15
C TRP A 274 21.61 -0.70 9.77
N ARG A 275 20.75 -0.31 8.82
CA ARG A 275 20.82 -0.74 7.42
C ARG A 275 21.97 -0.11 6.63
N TRP A 276 22.56 0.97 7.13
CA TRP A 276 23.54 1.78 6.41
C TRP A 276 25.00 1.42 6.76
N LYS A 277 25.24 0.71 7.87
CA LYS A 277 26.61 0.33 8.33
C LYS A 277 27.03 -1.13 8.06
N GLY A 278 26.15 -1.95 7.48
CA GLY A 278 26.47 -3.33 7.10
C GLY A 278 25.91 -3.65 5.73
N GLU A 279 26.68 -3.38 4.67
CA GLU A 279 26.26 -3.69 3.31
C GLU A 279 26.20 -5.21 3.05
N LYS A 280 24.99 -5.70 2.75
CA LYS A 280 24.65 -6.41 1.49
C LYS A 280 23.13 -6.65 1.43
N ASN A 281 22.52 -6.07 0.39
CA ASN A 281 21.37 -6.57 -0.39
C ASN A 281 20.23 -7.32 0.35
N TYR A 282 19.04 -6.71 0.45
CA TYR A 282 17.86 -7.20 -0.29
C TYR A 282 16.63 -6.26 -0.15
N PRO A 283 15.92 -5.98 -1.26
CA PRO A 283 14.49 -5.65 -1.24
C PRO A 283 13.67 -6.94 -1.01
N SER A 284 12.35 -6.94 -1.18
CA SER A 284 11.53 -8.16 -0.99
C SER A 284 12.08 -9.38 -1.78
N PRO A 285 11.81 -10.65 -1.38
CA PRO A 285 12.14 -11.85 -2.18
C PRO A 285 11.69 -11.80 -3.65
N HIS A 286 10.78 -10.88 -4.00
CA HIS A 286 10.27 -10.66 -5.36
C HIS A 286 10.92 -9.48 -6.13
N GLN A 287 11.99 -8.86 -5.60
CA GLN A 287 12.59 -7.63 -6.17
C GLN A 287 14.09 -7.73 -6.47
N VAL A 288 14.60 -8.95 -6.70
CA VAL A 288 16.03 -9.25 -6.87
C VAL A 288 16.74 -8.45 -7.96
N ASN A 289 16.01 -7.92 -8.96
CA ASN A 289 16.59 -7.21 -10.11
C ASN A 289 16.20 -5.72 -10.24
N ARG A 290 15.86 -5.02 -9.15
CA ARG A 290 15.66 -3.55 -9.23
C ARG A 290 16.50 -2.80 -8.20
N ASN A 291 17.47 -2.04 -8.67
CA ASN A 291 18.10 -0.97 -7.89
C ASN A 291 17.02 0.00 -7.38
N PRO A 292 17.09 0.47 -6.11
CA PRO A 292 16.21 1.52 -5.64
C PRO A 292 16.33 2.73 -6.57
N SER A 293 15.22 3.34 -6.98
CA SER A 293 15.31 4.51 -7.85
C SER A 293 16.12 5.61 -7.17
N ASP A 294 17.01 6.27 -7.92
CA ASP A 294 17.88 7.33 -7.40
C ASP A 294 17.07 8.41 -6.67
N ARG A 295 15.86 8.71 -7.18
CA ARG A 295 14.89 9.63 -6.58
C ARG A 295 14.49 9.27 -5.15
N TRP A 296 14.38 7.99 -4.82
CA TRP A 296 14.04 7.51 -3.47
C TRP A 296 15.24 7.68 -2.52
N GLN A 297 16.45 7.39 -3.00
CA GLN A 297 17.68 7.58 -2.24
C GLN A 297 17.95 9.07 -1.97
N SER A 298 17.85 9.92 -3.00
CA SER A 298 18.04 11.37 -2.90
C SER A 298 17.06 12.01 -1.92
N GLY A 299 15.77 11.64 -1.96
CA GLY A 299 14.77 12.23 -1.07
C GLY A 299 14.98 11.91 0.42
N LYS A 300 15.56 10.75 0.74
CA LYS A 300 15.88 10.36 2.13
C LYS A 300 17.18 11.00 2.62
N ILE A 301 18.19 11.08 1.77
CA ILE A 301 19.43 11.82 2.05
C ILE A 301 19.13 13.29 2.28
N GLU A 302 18.31 13.90 1.42
CA GLU A 302 17.90 15.30 1.54
C GLU A 302 17.09 15.55 2.83
N SER A 303 16.20 14.63 3.20
CA SER A 303 15.44 14.71 4.46
C SER A 303 16.34 14.59 5.69
N PHE A 304 17.37 13.75 5.63
CA PHE A 304 18.35 13.61 6.70
C PHE A 304 19.23 14.87 6.81
N HIS A 305 19.72 15.41 5.70
CA HIS A 305 20.45 16.68 5.69
C HIS A 305 19.59 17.86 6.19
N LYS A 306 18.30 17.90 5.84
CA LYS A 306 17.35 18.89 6.37
C LYS A 306 17.17 18.75 7.89
N TYR A 307 17.17 17.54 8.42
CA TYR A 307 17.12 17.30 9.87
C TYR A 307 18.40 17.76 10.57
N LEU A 308 19.57 17.45 10.01
CA LEU A 308 20.87 17.83 10.56
C LEU A 308 21.06 19.34 10.70
N LYS A 309 20.38 20.14 9.87
CA LYS A 309 20.39 21.62 9.96
C LYS A 309 19.46 22.19 11.04
N LYS A 310 18.61 21.38 11.69
CA LYS A 310 17.70 21.83 12.76
C LYS A 310 18.40 21.75 14.12
N PRO A 311 17.94 22.50 15.14
CA PRO A 311 18.55 22.47 16.49
C PRO A 311 18.69 21.05 17.08
N GLY A 312 17.71 20.18 16.87
CA GLY A 312 17.77 18.78 17.32
C GLY A 312 18.79 17.93 16.56
N GLY A 313 19.03 18.23 15.28
CA GLY A 313 20.07 17.59 14.47
C GLY A 313 21.47 18.06 14.87
N ILE A 314 21.64 19.36 15.09
CA ILE A 314 22.90 19.98 15.57
C ILE A 314 23.27 19.41 16.95
N ALA A 315 22.31 19.34 17.87
CA ALA A 315 22.52 18.73 19.19
C ALA A 315 22.92 17.25 19.09
N TRP A 316 22.31 16.51 18.15
CA TRP A 316 22.66 15.12 17.88
C TRP A 316 24.09 14.98 17.31
N GLN A 317 24.49 15.84 16.36
CA GLN A 317 25.84 15.86 15.82
C GLN A 317 26.90 16.15 16.90
N ASN A 318 26.67 17.18 17.72
CA ASN A 318 27.59 17.57 18.78
C ASN A 318 27.76 16.47 19.83
N LYS A 319 26.66 15.74 20.12
CA LYS A 319 26.64 14.64 21.08
C LYS A 319 27.36 13.39 20.58
N HIS A 320 27.17 13.03 19.31
CA HIS A 320 27.60 11.73 18.79
C HIS A 320 28.85 11.78 17.92
N LYS A 321 29.28 12.98 17.49
CA LYS A 321 30.49 13.24 16.69
C LYS A 321 30.76 12.15 15.63
N PRO A 322 29.78 11.84 14.75
CA PRO A 322 29.93 10.75 13.80
C PRO A 322 31.11 11.00 12.85
N ASN A 323 32.09 10.10 12.88
CA ASN A 323 33.32 10.17 12.08
C ASN A 323 33.12 10.12 10.56
N TRP A 324 31.93 9.71 10.09
CA TRP A 324 31.54 9.70 8.67
C TRP A 324 30.86 11.00 8.23
N LEU A 325 30.55 11.90 9.17
CA LEU A 325 30.01 13.22 8.89
C LEU A 325 31.17 14.21 8.86
N GLN A 326 31.75 14.40 7.67
CA GLN A 326 32.75 15.44 7.44
C GLN A 326 32.20 16.80 7.93
N PRO A 327 32.99 17.68 8.56
CA PRO A 327 32.57 19.04 8.81
C PRO A 327 32.09 19.62 7.47
N MET A 328 30.91 20.26 7.46
CA MET A 328 30.44 20.97 6.26
C MET A 328 31.43 22.10 5.99
N THR A 329 32.46 21.82 5.20
CA THR A 329 33.20 22.84 4.50
C THR A 329 32.18 23.54 3.63
N THR A 330 31.94 24.83 3.89
CA THR A 330 31.07 25.70 3.08
C THR A 330 31.67 25.98 1.68
N ALA A 331 32.65 25.20 1.25
CA ALA A 331 33.09 25.22 -0.12
C ALA A 331 31.98 24.63 -1.00
N PRO A 332 31.54 25.33 -2.05
CA PRO A 332 30.60 24.74 -3.01
C PRO A 332 31.20 23.43 -3.54
N LEU A 333 30.36 22.41 -3.66
CA LEU A 333 30.73 21.19 -4.39
C LEU A 333 31.28 21.62 -5.75
N PRO A 334 32.47 21.16 -6.17
CA PRO A 334 32.94 21.46 -7.50
C PRO A 334 31.87 20.96 -8.46
N GLU A 335 31.38 21.83 -9.34
CA GLU A 335 30.61 21.39 -10.50
C GLU A 335 31.46 20.32 -11.17
N ALA A 336 30.99 19.07 -11.14
CA ALA A 336 31.61 18.03 -11.93
C ALA A 336 31.37 18.39 -13.40
N GLN A 337 32.29 19.18 -13.96
CA GLN A 337 32.33 19.46 -15.39
C GLN A 337 32.75 18.17 -16.08
N LEU A 338 31.76 17.45 -16.58
CA LEU A 338 31.99 16.28 -17.40
C LEU A 338 32.34 16.77 -18.81
N THR A 339 33.64 16.87 -19.09
CA THR A 339 34.12 17.22 -20.43
C THR A 339 34.09 15.96 -21.30
N ILE A 340 33.12 15.89 -22.22
CA ILE A 340 33.06 14.83 -23.23
C ILE A 340 33.73 15.36 -24.49
N GLY A 341 34.91 14.82 -24.82
CA GLY A 341 35.55 15.07 -26.11
C GLY A 341 34.80 14.30 -27.20
N LEU A 342 34.31 15.01 -28.22
CA LEU A 342 33.80 14.40 -29.45
C LEU A 342 34.95 14.30 -30.46
N PRO A 343 35.05 13.20 -31.24
CA PRO A 343 35.91 13.16 -32.42
C PRO A 343 35.57 14.32 -33.38
N VAL A 344 36.59 14.89 -34.04
CA VAL A 344 36.49 16.09 -34.90
C VAL A 344 35.36 15.98 -35.93
N GLU A 345 35.18 14.80 -36.52
CA GLU A 345 34.12 14.55 -37.51
C GLU A 345 32.71 14.63 -36.91
N GLN A 346 32.53 14.12 -35.68
CA GLN A 346 31.26 14.22 -34.96
C GLN A 346 30.99 15.65 -34.52
N GLU A 347 32.01 16.39 -34.08
CA GLU A 347 31.86 17.81 -33.74
C GLU A 347 31.41 18.65 -34.95
N ALA A 348 31.99 18.41 -36.12
CA ALA A 348 31.58 19.06 -37.37
C ALA A 348 30.13 18.72 -37.75
N GLN A 349 29.73 17.45 -37.58
CA GLN A 349 28.36 17.02 -37.82
C GLN A 349 27.37 17.69 -36.85
N PHE A 350 27.72 17.81 -35.57
CA PHE A 350 26.90 18.48 -34.55
C PHE A 350 26.73 19.97 -34.84
N LYS A 351 27.80 20.67 -35.25
CA LYS A 351 27.72 22.09 -35.62
C LYS A 351 26.79 22.33 -36.81
N ARG A 352 26.86 21.46 -37.83
CA ARG A 352 25.97 21.55 -38.98
C ARG A 352 24.50 21.35 -38.60
N LEU A 353 24.19 20.28 -37.86
CA LEU A 353 22.82 19.99 -37.41
C LEU A 353 22.27 21.07 -36.47
N ALA A 354 23.12 21.63 -35.60
CA ALA A 354 22.75 22.74 -34.73
C ALA A 354 22.35 23.98 -35.53
N GLY A 355 23.10 24.30 -36.59
CA GLY A 355 22.77 25.37 -37.53
C GLY A 355 21.46 25.13 -38.29
N GLU A 356 21.24 23.91 -38.78
CA GLU A 356 20.00 23.53 -39.46
C GLU A 356 18.77 23.64 -38.55
N TRP A 357 18.93 23.35 -37.25
CA TRP A 357 17.83 23.33 -36.29
C TRP A 357 17.69 24.63 -35.49
N GLY A 358 18.55 25.62 -35.76
CA GLY A 358 18.52 26.92 -35.08
C GLY A 358 18.80 26.83 -33.57
N VAL A 359 19.59 25.86 -33.13
CA VAL A 359 19.95 25.65 -31.72
C VAL A 359 21.45 25.75 -31.53
N ASP A 360 21.90 26.05 -30.30
CA ASP A 360 23.34 26.04 -30.02
C ASP A 360 23.90 24.61 -29.97
N THR A 361 25.16 24.45 -30.38
CA THR A 361 25.82 23.14 -30.46
C THR A 361 25.91 22.43 -29.09
N PRO A 362 26.25 23.11 -27.98
CA PRO A 362 26.22 22.48 -26.64
C PRO A 362 24.85 21.93 -26.21
N VAL A 363 23.75 22.62 -26.55
CA VAL A 363 22.38 22.20 -26.25
C VAL A 363 22.01 20.97 -27.06
N LEU A 364 22.33 20.97 -28.36
CA LEU A 364 22.09 19.80 -29.21
C LEU A 364 22.90 18.59 -28.72
N ALA A 365 24.16 18.79 -28.33
CA ALA A 365 25.00 17.74 -27.76
C ALA A 365 24.41 17.17 -26.45
N ARG A 366 23.90 18.03 -25.55
CA ARG A 366 23.23 17.59 -24.32
C ARG A 366 21.99 16.76 -24.59
N ILE A 367 21.14 17.18 -25.55
CA ILE A 367 19.94 16.45 -25.94
C ILE A 367 20.31 15.06 -26.49
N TRP A 368 21.31 15.00 -27.36
CA TRP A 368 21.77 13.73 -27.93
C TRP A 368 22.35 12.78 -26.87
N ILE A 369 23.16 13.28 -25.94
CA ILE A 369 23.70 12.48 -24.82
C ILE A 369 22.56 11.90 -23.99
N LEU A 370 21.55 12.71 -23.66
CA LEU A 370 20.40 12.26 -22.88
C LEU A 370 19.60 11.18 -23.61
N GLU A 371 19.39 11.33 -24.92
CA GLU A 371 18.67 10.33 -25.71
C GLU A 371 19.48 9.04 -25.89
N ARG A 372 20.81 9.13 -26.04
CA ARG A 372 21.68 7.95 -26.12
C ARG A 372 21.71 7.18 -24.81
N LEU A 373 21.78 7.87 -23.67
CA LEU A 373 21.66 7.24 -22.34
C LEU A 373 20.30 6.55 -22.15
N ARG A 374 19.25 7.11 -22.75
CA ARG A 374 17.90 6.53 -22.72
C ARG A 374 17.79 5.27 -23.57
N GLN A 375 18.40 5.25 -24.76
CA GLN A 375 18.47 4.07 -25.63
C GLN A 375 19.26 2.94 -24.99
N LEU A 376 20.45 3.22 -24.44
CA LEU A 376 21.27 2.22 -23.75
C LEU A 376 20.52 1.58 -22.56
N ARG A 377 19.68 2.36 -21.88
CA ARG A 377 18.81 1.85 -20.80
C ARG A 377 17.70 0.91 -21.29
N ASN A 378 17.23 1.11 -22.51
CA ASN A 378 16.19 0.27 -23.13
C ASN A 378 16.79 -0.99 -23.78
N GLU A 379 18.02 -0.93 -24.26
CA GLU A 379 18.77 -2.09 -24.79
C GLU A 379 19.28 -3.02 -23.67
N SER A 380 19.37 -2.53 -22.43
CA SER A 380 19.78 -3.31 -21.25
C SER A 380 18.60 -3.99 -20.50
N GLN A 381 17.39 -3.99 -21.08
CA GLN A 381 16.18 -4.65 -20.55
C GLN A 381 15.71 -5.73 -21.52
#